data_AF-A0A643AT95-F1
#
_entry.id   AF-A0A643AT95-F1
#
_cell.length_a   1.000
_cell.length_b   1.000
_cell.length_c   1.000
_cell.angle_alpha   90.00
_cell.angle_beta   90.00
_cell.angle_gamma   90.00
#
_symmetry.space_group_name_H-M   'P 1'
#
loop_
_entity.id
_entity.type
_entity.pdbx_description
1 polymer ?
#
loop_
_entity_poly.entity_id
_entity_poly.type
_entity_poly.pdbx_seq_one_letter_code
_entity_poly.pdbx_strand_id
1 'polypeptide(L)'
;ELRVAAKEKEGSSGRCMLTLLGLSFILAGLIVGGACIYKYFMPKSTIYRGEMCFFDSEDPANSLQGGEPYFLPVTEEADIREDDNIAIIDVPVPSFSDSDPAAIIHDFEKGMTAYLDLLLGSCYLMPLNTSIVMPPKNLVELFGKLASGKYLPHTYVVREDLVAVEEIRDVSNLGIFIYQLCNNRKSFRLRRRDLLL
;
A
#
# COMPACT_ATOMS: atom_id res chain seq x y z
N GLU A 1 43.74 -53.79 54.58
CA GLU A 1 42.93 -54.42 53.52
C GLU A 1 41.65 -53.62 53.26
N LEU A 2 41.72 -52.53 52.47
CA LEU A 2 41.57 -52.42 51.00
C LEU A 2 40.08 -52.28 50.59
N ARG A 3 39.56 -51.06 50.40
CA ARG A 3 39.69 -50.08 49.30
C ARG A 3 38.51 -50.17 48.30
N VAL A 4 37.79 -49.05 48.27
CA VAL A 4 36.68 -48.66 47.41
C VAL A 4 37.13 -48.61 45.95
N ALA A 5 36.28 -49.06 45.02
CA ALA A 5 36.40 -48.77 43.59
C ALA A 5 35.06 -48.22 43.06
N ALA A 6 35.09 -46.93 42.71
CA ALA A 6 33.99 -46.21 42.07
C ALA A 6 33.87 -46.62 40.60
N LYS A 7 32.65 -46.66 40.10
CA LYS A 7 32.28 -47.15 38.77
C LYS A 7 32.31 -45.98 37.76
N GLU A 8 33.31 -45.97 36.88
CA GLU A 8 33.43 -45.02 35.76
C GLU A 8 32.31 -45.24 34.73
N LYS A 9 31.67 -44.14 34.32
CA LYS A 9 30.66 -44.06 33.26
C LYS A 9 31.06 -42.97 32.26
N GLU A 10 32.32 -42.95 31.84
CA GLU A 10 32.88 -41.98 30.90
C GLU A 10 32.97 -42.59 29.49
N GLY A 11 32.18 -42.09 28.54
CA GLY A 11 32.36 -42.46 27.12
C GLY A 11 31.15 -42.18 26.23
N SER A 12 29.93 -42.42 26.74
CA SER A 12 28.69 -42.22 25.96
C SER A 12 28.06 -40.83 26.14
N SER A 13 28.26 -40.20 27.31
CA SER A 13 27.64 -38.91 27.65
C SER A 13 28.30 -37.72 26.91
N GLY A 14 29.64 -37.72 26.83
CA GLY A 14 30.39 -36.64 26.18
C GLY A 14 30.17 -36.56 24.66
N ARG A 15 29.98 -37.69 23.99
CA ARG A 15 29.72 -37.74 22.54
C ARG A 15 28.33 -37.17 22.20
N CYS A 16 27.33 -37.45 23.02
CA CYS A 16 25.98 -36.91 22.88
C CYS A 16 25.96 -35.39 23.12
N MET A 17 26.69 -34.92 24.13
CA MET A 17 26.83 -33.49 24.42
C MET A 17 27.53 -32.72 23.29
N LEU A 18 28.58 -33.30 22.70
CA LEU A 18 29.26 -32.67 21.56
C LEU A 18 28.35 -32.56 20.33
N THR A 19 27.55 -33.59 20.06
CA THR A 19 26.60 -33.55 18.93
C THR A 19 25.47 -32.56 19.15
N LEU A 20 24.96 -32.44 20.38
CA LEU A 20 23.93 -31.45 20.73
C LEU A 20 24.46 -30.02 20.62
N LEU A 21 25.68 -29.78 21.10
CA LEU A 21 26.34 -28.49 20.95
C LEU A 21 26.54 -28.14 19.47
N GLY A 22 27.06 -29.08 18.67
CA GLY A 22 27.24 -28.88 17.22
C GLY A 22 25.93 -28.53 16.50
N LEU A 23 24.84 -29.27 16.78
CA LEU A 23 23.52 -28.99 16.20
C LEU A 23 22.98 -27.62 16.64
N SER A 24 23.19 -27.24 17.90
CA SER A 24 22.76 -25.93 18.41
C SER A 24 23.47 -24.77 17.71
N PHE A 25 24.76 -24.90 17.42
CA PHE A 25 25.52 -23.90 16.65
C PHE A 25 25.05 -23.81 15.20
N ILE A 26 24.74 -24.95 14.56
CA ILE A 26 24.22 -24.97 13.19
C ILE A 26 22.84 -24.30 13.12
N LEU A 27 21.93 -24.62 14.05
CA LEU A 27 20.61 -24.00 14.13
C LEU A 27 20.71 -22.49 14.39
N ALA A 28 21.56 -22.07 15.32
CA ALA A 28 21.81 -20.65 15.58
C ALA A 28 22.37 -19.94 14.33
N GLY A 29 23.31 -20.57 13.63
CA GLY A 29 23.86 -20.06 12.37
C GLY A 29 22.82 -19.93 11.27
N LEU A 30 21.91 -20.91 11.13
CA LEU A 30 20.81 -20.85 10.16
C LEU A 30 19.80 -19.75 10.48
N ILE A 31 19.45 -19.57 11.76
CA ILE A 31 18.51 -18.52 12.18
C ILE A 31 19.12 -17.14 11.97
N VAL A 32 20.36 -16.91 12.42
CA VAL A 32 21.05 -15.61 12.28
C VAL A 32 21.37 -15.32 10.82
N GLY A 33 21.90 -16.32 10.08
CA GLY A 33 22.18 -16.20 8.65
C GLY A 33 20.90 -15.93 7.86
N GLY A 34 19.82 -16.65 8.16
CA GLY A 34 18.50 -16.44 7.59
C GLY A 34 17.96 -15.03 7.87
N ALA A 35 18.08 -14.54 9.11
CA ALA A 35 17.66 -13.18 9.47
C ALA A 35 18.50 -12.09 8.80
N CYS A 36 19.81 -12.29 8.66
CA CYS A 36 20.70 -11.35 7.95
C CYS A 36 20.39 -11.31 6.45
N ILE A 37 20.23 -12.46 5.80
CA ILE A 37 19.83 -12.57 4.40
C ILE A 37 18.45 -11.97 4.21
N TYR A 38 17.48 -12.30 5.08
CA TYR A 38 16.14 -11.73 5.06
C TYR A 38 16.17 -10.21 5.18
N LYS A 39 16.97 -9.64 6.09
CA LYS A 39 17.10 -8.18 6.23
C LYS A 39 17.80 -7.51 5.04
N TYR A 40 18.72 -8.22 4.38
CA TYR A 40 19.47 -7.70 3.23
C TYR A 40 18.66 -7.79 1.92
N PHE A 41 17.90 -8.87 1.75
CA PHE A 41 17.11 -9.15 0.55
C PHE A 41 15.64 -8.78 0.66
N MET A 42 15.07 -8.57 1.86
CA MET A 42 13.75 -7.98 1.96
C MET A 42 13.88 -6.51 1.57
N PRO A 43 13.29 -6.11 0.42
CA PRO A 43 13.22 -4.70 0.09
C PRO A 43 12.50 -4.01 1.25
N LYS A 44 13.11 -2.95 1.79
CA LYS A 44 12.37 -2.03 2.62
C LYS A 44 11.27 -1.50 1.72
N SER A 45 10.02 -1.90 1.93
CA SER A 45 8.89 -1.26 1.26
C SER A 45 8.95 0.23 1.60
N THR A 46 9.42 1.03 0.65
CA THR A 46 9.46 2.48 0.78
C THR A 46 8.03 2.97 0.61
N ILE A 47 7.29 2.98 1.71
CA ILE A 47 5.96 3.58 1.75
C ILE A 47 6.17 5.09 1.75
N TYR A 48 5.81 5.74 0.64
CA TYR A 48 5.82 7.19 0.53
C TYR A 48 4.49 7.72 1.07
N ARG A 49 4.53 8.44 2.19
CA ARG A 49 3.37 9.15 2.73
C ARG A 49 3.47 10.62 2.32
N GLY A 50 2.63 11.02 1.37
CA GLY A 50 2.47 12.43 0.99
C GLY A 50 1.26 13.03 1.71
N GLU A 51 1.38 14.26 2.19
CA GLU A 51 0.26 15.05 2.71
C GLU A 51 0.18 16.35 1.89
N MET A 52 -1.02 16.67 1.41
CA MET A 52 -1.28 17.91 0.67
C MET A 52 -2.27 18.77 1.46
N CYS A 53 -1.90 20.01 1.75
CA CYS A 53 -2.78 20.99 2.39
C CYS A 53 -3.18 22.07 1.37
N PHE A 54 -4.48 22.29 1.18
CA PHE A 54 -4.98 23.37 0.34
C PHE A 54 -5.10 24.65 1.17
N PHE A 55 -4.54 25.76 0.66
CA PHE A 55 -4.73 27.10 1.20
C PHE A 55 -5.54 27.92 0.21
N ASP A 56 -6.76 28.29 0.58
CA ASP A 56 -7.53 29.25 -0.19
C ASP A 56 -7.01 30.65 0.15
N SER A 57 -5.98 31.09 -0.57
CA SER A 57 -5.41 32.42 -0.37
C SER A 57 -5.82 33.33 -1.52
N GLU A 58 -7.01 33.92 -1.42
CA GLU A 58 -7.19 35.27 -1.94
C GLU A 58 -6.49 36.22 -0.94
N ASP A 59 -5.32 36.73 -1.33
CA ASP A 59 -4.44 37.68 -0.62
C ASP A 59 -3.45 37.16 0.46
N PRO A 60 -2.15 37.04 0.11
CA PRO A 60 -1.06 36.72 1.05
C PRO A 60 -0.69 37.87 2.01
N ALA A 61 -1.38 39.01 1.96
CA ALA A 61 -1.05 40.20 2.77
C ALA A 61 -1.80 40.27 4.11
N ASN A 62 -2.86 39.49 4.31
CA ASN A 62 -3.73 39.59 5.50
C ASN A 62 -3.62 38.41 6.49
N SER A 63 -2.69 37.46 6.28
CA SER A 63 -2.56 36.25 7.12
C SER A 63 -1.95 36.48 8.52
N LEU A 64 -1.91 37.73 9.01
CA LEU A 64 -1.25 38.10 10.27
C LEU A 64 -2.21 38.51 11.40
N GLN A 65 -3.53 38.33 11.25
CA GLN A 65 -4.47 38.59 12.34
C GLN A 65 -5.50 37.46 12.52
N GLY A 66 -5.12 36.49 13.35
CA GLY A 66 -5.90 36.09 14.53
C GLY A 66 -7.34 35.56 14.38
N GLY A 67 -7.84 35.31 13.17
CA GLY A 67 -9.04 34.49 12.98
C GLY A 67 -8.63 33.04 12.92
N GLU A 68 -9.18 32.18 13.79
CA GLU A 68 -9.05 30.74 13.60
C GLU A 68 -9.60 30.41 12.21
N PRO A 69 -8.74 29.97 11.30
CA PRO A 69 -9.20 29.60 9.99
C PRO A 69 -10.11 28.37 10.13
N TYR A 70 -11.31 28.45 9.56
CA TYR A 70 -12.19 27.29 9.39
C TYR A 70 -11.53 26.32 8.42
N PHE A 71 -10.55 25.57 8.91
CA PHE A 71 -9.88 24.52 8.17
C PHE A 71 -10.42 23.19 8.67
N LEU A 72 -11.02 22.42 7.77
CA LEU A 72 -10.91 20.98 7.86
C LEU A 72 -9.67 20.62 7.01
N PRO A 73 -8.49 20.41 7.63
CA PRO A 73 -7.39 19.82 6.89
C PRO A 73 -7.86 18.46 6.38
N VAL A 74 -8.11 18.37 5.06
CA VAL A 74 -8.37 17.09 4.42
C VAL A 74 -7.01 16.46 4.17
N THR A 75 -6.53 15.74 5.18
CA THR A 75 -5.31 14.93 5.07
C THR A 75 -5.69 13.64 4.34
N GLU A 76 -5.33 13.55 3.06
CA GLU A 76 -5.45 12.31 2.29
C GLU A 76 -4.14 11.53 2.38
N GLU A 77 -4.23 10.24 2.71
CA GLU A 77 -3.11 9.32 2.73
C GLU A 77 -3.22 8.35 1.53
N ALA A 78 -2.14 8.20 0.77
CA ALA A 78 -2.04 7.22 -0.29
C ALA A 78 -0.78 6.37 -0.10
N ASP A 79 -0.91 5.05 -0.24
CA ASP A 79 0.22 4.12 -0.27
C ASP A 79 0.68 3.94 -1.72
N ILE A 80 1.90 4.37 -2.01
CA ILE A 80 2.48 4.38 -3.35
C ILE A 80 3.63 3.40 -3.38
N ARG A 81 3.47 2.34 -4.16
CA ARG A 81 4.47 1.27 -4.33
C ARG A 81 5.07 1.39 -5.72
N GLU A 82 6.21 2.06 -5.80
CA GLU A 82 6.87 2.37 -7.06
C GLU A 82 7.35 1.13 -7.82
N ASP A 83 7.91 0.14 -7.11
CA ASP A 83 8.41 -1.11 -7.70
C ASP A 83 7.31 -1.91 -8.40
N ASP A 84 6.12 -1.90 -7.80
CA ASP A 84 4.94 -2.62 -8.28
C ASP A 84 4.06 -1.76 -9.22
N ASN A 85 4.44 -0.48 -9.45
CA ASN A 85 3.65 0.52 -10.17
C ASN A 85 2.17 0.54 -9.75
N ILE A 86 1.91 0.58 -8.45
CA ILE A 86 0.54 0.60 -7.90
C ILE A 86 0.37 1.75 -6.91
N ALA A 87 -0.83 2.33 -6.89
CA ALA A 87 -1.26 3.28 -5.87
C ALA A 87 -2.53 2.74 -5.20
N ILE A 88 -2.53 2.73 -3.87
CA ILE A 88 -3.65 2.30 -3.02
C ILE A 88 -4.14 3.52 -2.25
N ILE A 89 -5.44 3.78 -2.32
CA ILE A 89 -6.10 4.92 -1.69
C ILE A 89 -7.26 4.40 -0.84
N ASP A 90 -7.18 4.63 0.46
CA ASP A 90 -8.27 4.33 1.38
C ASP A 90 -9.07 5.61 1.62
N VAL A 91 -10.34 5.59 1.26
CA VAL A 91 -11.24 6.75 1.40
C VAL A 91 -12.07 6.56 2.67
N PRO A 92 -11.76 7.28 3.77
CA PRO A 92 -12.55 7.22 4.98
C PRO A 92 -13.88 7.96 4.79
N VAL A 93 -14.88 7.62 5.61
CA VAL A 93 -16.14 8.37 5.66
C VAL A 93 -15.89 9.74 6.27
N PRO A 94 -16.12 10.85 5.55
CA PRO A 94 -16.02 12.18 6.12
C PRO A 94 -17.13 12.40 7.16
N SER A 95 -16.85 13.14 8.23
CA SER A 95 -17.86 13.47 9.25
C SER A 95 -18.95 14.46 8.77
N PHE A 96 -18.80 15.00 7.56
CA PHE A 96 -19.57 16.13 7.03
C PHE A 96 -20.22 15.86 5.66
N SER A 97 -20.05 14.68 5.06
CA SER A 97 -20.70 14.32 3.79
C SER A 97 -21.17 12.87 3.75
N ASP A 98 -22.22 12.62 2.98
CA ASP A 98 -22.74 11.28 2.64
C ASP A 98 -21.83 10.57 1.62
N SER A 99 -20.50 10.61 1.81
CA SER A 99 -19.58 9.86 0.94
C SER A 99 -19.47 8.43 1.44
N ASP A 100 -19.69 7.48 0.55
CA ASP A 100 -19.53 6.07 0.88
C ASP A 100 -18.03 5.74 1.07
N PRO A 101 -17.67 4.98 2.12
CA PRO A 101 -16.31 4.50 2.33
C PRO A 101 -15.90 3.58 1.19
N ALA A 102 -14.66 3.74 0.73
CA ALA A 102 -14.16 2.96 -0.40
C ALA A 102 -12.66 2.66 -0.29
N ALA A 103 -12.25 1.56 -0.93
CA ALA A 103 -10.86 1.27 -1.19
C ALA A 103 -10.61 1.30 -2.70
N ILE A 104 -9.63 2.08 -3.14
CA ILE A 104 -9.33 2.32 -4.56
C ILE A 104 -7.91 1.85 -4.86
N ILE A 105 -7.77 1.06 -5.91
CA ILE A 105 -6.48 0.59 -6.42
C ILE A 105 -6.32 1.05 -7.86
N HIS A 106 -5.21 1.73 -8.15
CA HIS A 106 -4.74 2.00 -9.51
C HIS A 106 -3.58 1.07 -9.84
N ASP A 107 -3.81 0.11 -10.72
CA ASP A 107 -2.77 -0.76 -11.29
C ASP A 107 -2.31 -0.16 -12.62
N PHE A 108 -1.16 0.51 -12.61
CA PHE A 108 -0.65 1.20 -13.78
C PHE A 108 0.00 0.25 -14.79
N GLU A 109 0.40 -0.95 -14.35
CA GLU A 109 0.94 -1.98 -15.25
C GLU A 109 -0.18 -2.61 -16.08
N LYS A 110 -1.32 -2.91 -15.46
CA LYS A 110 -2.52 -3.42 -16.15
C LYS A 110 -3.37 -2.32 -16.77
N GLY A 111 -3.13 -1.05 -16.42
CA GLY A 111 -3.90 0.08 -16.90
C GLY A 111 -5.36 0.01 -16.44
N MET A 112 -5.59 -0.38 -15.18
CA MET A 112 -6.91 -0.62 -14.61
C MET A 112 -7.05 0.03 -13.24
N THR A 113 -8.25 0.52 -12.95
CA THR A 113 -8.66 0.98 -11.63
C THR A 113 -9.72 0.04 -11.07
N ALA A 114 -9.54 -0.36 -9.82
CA ALA A 114 -10.53 -1.08 -9.04
C ALA A 114 -11.03 -0.19 -7.89
N TYR A 115 -12.34 -0.09 -7.77
CA TYR A 115 -13.05 0.64 -6.72
C TYR A 115 -13.88 -0.37 -5.92
N LEU A 116 -13.58 -0.55 -4.65
CA LEU A 116 -14.36 -1.36 -3.73
C LEU A 116 -15.22 -0.45 -2.87
N ASP A 117 -16.53 -0.54 -3.07
CA ASP A 117 -17.51 0.05 -2.16
C ASP A 117 -17.58 -0.81 -0.89
N LEU A 118 -17.23 -0.22 0.25
CA LEU A 118 -17.18 -0.95 1.52
C LEU A 118 -18.56 -1.17 2.14
N LEU A 119 -19.58 -0.38 1.76
CA LEU A 119 -20.96 -0.55 2.25
C LEU A 119 -21.68 -1.64 1.47
N LEU A 120 -21.60 -1.59 0.14
CA LEU A 120 -22.24 -2.59 -0.74
C LEU A 120 -21.41 -3.86 -0.87
N GLY A 121 -20.13 -3.82 -0.51
CA GLY A 121 -19.19 -4.93 -0.65
C GLY A 121 -18.95 -5.35 -2.10
N SER A 122 -19.27 -4.48 -3.06
CA SER A 122 -19.17 -4.73 -4.50
C SER A 122 -17.97 -3.99 -5.08
N CYS A 123 -17.28 -4.65 -6.01
CA CYS A 123 -16.13 -4.12 -6.71
C CYS A 123 -16.53 -3.58 -8.08
N TYR A 124 -15.95 -2.47 -8.48
CA TYR A 124 -16.22 -1.79 -9.72
C TYR A 124 -14.91 -1.51 -10.45
N LEU A 125 -14.87 -1.83 -11.74
CA LEU A 125 -13.64 -1.89 -12.52
C LEU A 125 -13.73 -0.98 -13.74
N MET A 126 -12.70 -0.19 -13.98
CA MET A 126 -12.62 0.70 -15.14
C MET A 126 -11.20 0.77 -15.72
N PRO A 127 -11.04 1.05 -17.03
CA PRO A 127 -9.73 1.33 -17.59
C PRO A 127 -9.15 2.61 -16.98
N LEU A 128 -7.85 2.59 -16.68
CA LEU A 128 -7.13 3.73 -16.12
C LEU A 128 -6.82 4.75 -17.23
N ASN A 129 -7.13 6.02 -16.98
CA ASN A 129 -6.72 7.10 -17.85
C ASN A 129 -5.41 7.75 -17.35
N THR A 130 -4.30 7.33 -17.94
CA THR A 130 -2.95 7.78 -17.57
C THR A 130 -2.62 9.22 -17.99
N SER A 131 -3.47 9.86 -18.82
CA SER A 131 -3.32 11.29 -19.10
C SER A 131 -3.84 12.17 -17.97
N ILE A 132 -4.71 11.62 -17.12
CA ILE A 132 -5.31 12.33 -15.98
C ILE A 132 -4.60 11.89 -14.69
N VAL A 133 -4.44 10.59 -14.49
CA VAL A 133 -3.81 10.03 -13.30
C VAL A 133 -2.33 9.75 -13.57
N MET A 134 -1.46 10.45 -12.83
CA MET A 134 -0.02 10.33 -12.99
C MET A 134 0.51 9.00 -12.38
N PRO A 135 1.35 8.24 -13.11
CA PRO A 135 2.00 7.04 -12.57
C PRO A 135 2.92 7.31 -11.38
N PRO A 136 3.14 6.32 -10.48
CA PRO A 136 3.96 6.46 -9.27
C PRO A 136 5.34 7.10 -9.50
N LYS A 137 6.09 6.63 -10.51
CA LYS A 137 7.44 7.13 -10.82
C LYS A 137 7.45 8.63 -11.13
N ASN A 138 6.49 9.07 -11.94
CA ASN A 138 6.36 10.48 -12.31
C ASN A 138 5.88 11.32 -11.12
N LEU A 139 5.07 10.73 -10.24
CA LEU A 139 4.56 11.38 -9.04
C LEU A 139 5.65 11.55 -7.96
N VAL A 140 6.58 10.60 -7.82
CA VAL A 140 7.78 10.75 -6.98
C VAL A 140 8.67 11.87 -7.52
N GLU A 141 8.91 11.92 -8.84
CA GLU A 141 9.66 13.03 -9.47
C GLU A 141 8.96 14.38 -9.23
N LEU A 142 7.64 14.42 -9.37
CA LEU A 142 6.82 15.59 -9.11
C LEU A 142 6.97 16.07 -7.66
N PHE A 143 6.88 15.18 -6.67
CA PHE A 143 7.07 15.54 -5.26
C PHE A 143 8.47 16.10 -5.00
N GLY A 144 9.51 15.53 -5.62
CA GLY A 144 10.86 16.10 -5.55
C GLY A 144 10.92 17.52 -6.11
N LYS A 145 10.28 17.78 -7.25
CA LYS A 145 10.23 19.12 -7.85
C LYS A 145 9.42 20.11 -7.03
N LEU A 146 8.29 19.69 -6.48
CA LEU A 146 7.44 20.45 -5.55
C LEU A 146 8.20 20.86 -4.29
N ALA A 147 8.87 19.90 -3.63
CA ALA A 147 9.68 20.16 -2.44
C ALA A 147 10.83 21.14 -2.72
N SER A 148 11.35 21.17 -3.95
CA SER A 148 12.38 22.12 -4.37
C SER A 148 11.85 23.50 -4.84
N GLY A 149 10.52 23.71 -4.84
CA GLY A 149 9.88 24.94 -5.30
C GLY A 149 9.96 25.19 -6.81
N LYS A 150 10.30 24.16 -7.60
CA LYS A 150 10.55 24.27 -9.05
C LYS A 150 9.34 23.94 -9.92
N TYR A 151 8.19 23.65 -9.32
CA TYR A 151 7.02 23.19 -10.05
C TYR A 151 5.74 23.68 -9.40
N LEU A 152 4.80 24.17 -10.23
CA LEU A 152 3.43 24.47 -9.85
C LEU A 152 2.52 23.54 -10.66
N PRO A 153 1.96 22.48 -10.06
CA PRO A 153 1.07 21.57 -10.79
C PRO A 153 -0.24 22.29 -11.09
N HIS A 154 -0.70 22.22 -12.34
CA HIS A 154 -2.08 22.51 -12.68
C HIS A 154 -2.93 21.31 -12.26
N THR A 155 -3.55 21.38 -11.09
CA THR A 155 -4.56 20.43 -10.65
C THR A 155 -5.95 20.94 -11.06
N TYR A 156 -6.80 20.06 -11.57
CA TYR A 156 -8.20 20.36 -11.85
C TYR A 156 -9.06 19.24 -11.26
N VAL A 157 -10.20 19.60 -10.69
CA VAL A 157 -11.16 18.63 -10.15
C VAL A 157 -11.87 17.95 -11.31
N VAL A 158 -11.75 16.64 -11.39
CA VAL A 158 -12.44 15.82 -12.40
C VAL A 158 -13.67 15.20 -11.76
N ARG A 159 -14.84 15.46 -12.35
CA ARG A 159 -16.10 14.81 -11.98
C ARG A 159 -16.59 14.00 -13.18
N GLU A 160 -16.71 12.69 -13.01
CA GLU A 160 -17.18 11.78 -14.06
C GLU A 160 -18.42 11.01 -13.59
N ASP A 161 -19.42 10.92 -14.46
CA ASP A 161 -20.62 10.13 -14.23
C ASP A 161 -20.44 8.73 -14.83
N LEU A 162 -20.31 7.72 -13.96
CA LEU A 162 -20.09 6.32 -14.32
C LEU A 162 -21.35 5.47 -14.07
N VAL A 163 -21.52 4.44 -14.88
CA VAL A 163 -22.62 3.47 -14.77
C VAL A 163 -22.05 2.05 -14.79
N ALA A 164 -22.54 1.20 -13.90
CA ALA A 164 -22.25 -0.24 -13.90
C ALA A 164 -23.03 -0.92 -15.04
N VAL A 165 -22.32 -1.53 -15.99
CA VAL A 165 -22.91 -2.07 -17.23
C VAL A 165 -22.96 -3.59 -17.23
N GLU A 166 -21.81 -4.24 -16.99
CA GLU A 166 -21.67 -5.70 -17.07
C GLU A 166 -21.07 -6.28 -15.80
N GLU A 167 -21.56 -7.46 -15.39
CA GLU A 167 -20.97 -8.21 -14.28
C GLU A 167 -19.76 -9.01 -14.78
N ILE A 168 -18.65 -8.89 -14.06
CA ILE A 168 -17.41 -9.61 -14.29
C ILE A 168 -17.40 -10.82 -13.36
N ARG A 169 -17.56 -12.02 -13.95
CA ARG A 169 -17.64 -13.28 -13.18
C ARG A 169 -16.28 -13.80 -12.74
N ASP A 170 -15.24 -13.56 -13.54
CA ASP A 170 -13.88 -14.02 -13.27
C ASP A 170 -12.93 -12.82 -13.21
N VAL A 171 -12.43 -12.56 -12.00
CA VAL A 171 -11.45 -11.50 -11.71
C VAL A 171 -10.01 -12.00 -11.65
N SER A 172 -9.78 -13.31 -11.84
CA SER A 172 -8.46 -13.94 -11.68
C SER A 172 -7.42 -13.42 -12.67
N ASN A 173 -7.86 -12.96 -13.84
CA ASN A 173 -7.00 -12.47 -14.93
C ASN A 173 -6.75 -10.97 -14.89
N LEU A 174 -7.24 -10.25 -13.88
CA LEU A 174 -7.16 -8.78 -13.83
C LEU A 174 -5.89 -8.25 -13.14
N GLY A 175 -5.04 -9.14 -12.62
CA GLY A 175 -3.85 -8.77 -11.85
C GLY A 175 -3.99 -9.16 -10.38
N ILE A 176 -2.85 -9.41 -9.72
CA ILE A 176 -2.83 -9.98 -8.37
C ILE A 176 -3.45 -9.03 -7.32
N PHE A 177 -3.21 -7.74 -7.44
CA PHE A 177 -3.71 -6.74 -6.48
C PHE A 177 -5.22 -6.53 -6.62
N ILE A 178 -5.71 -6.40 -7.86
CA ILE A 178 -7.15 -6.33 -8.15
C ILE A 178 -7.84 -7.62 -7.70
N TYR A 179 -7.24 -8.78 -7.97
CA TYR A 179 -7.75 -10.06 -7.48
C TYR A 179 -7.84 -10.10 -5.95
N GLN A 180 -6.80 -9.69 -5.23
CA GLN A 180 -6.81 -9.65 -3.76
C GLN A 180 -7.92 -8.75 -3.21
N LEU A 181 -8.21 -7.61 -3.85
CA LEU A 181 -9.27 -6.69 -3.44
C LEU A 181 -10.67 -7.24 -3.74
N CYS A 182 -10.87 -7.79 -4.93
CA CYS A 182 -12.20 -8.07 -5.50
C CYS A 182 -12.60 -9.55 -5.49
N ASN A 183 -11.70 -10.47 -5.11
CA ASN A 183 -12.03 -11.88 -5.01
C ASN A 183 -13.18 -12.12 -4.02
N ASN A 184 -14.07 -13.07 -4.35
CA ASN A 184 -15.31 -13.37 -3.61
C ASN A 184 -16.31 -12.20 -3.49
N ARG A 185 -16.21 -11.18 -4.35
CA ARG A 185 -17.15 -10.04 -4.38
C ARG A 185 -17.82 -9.94 -5.75
N LYS A 186 -19.03 -9.38 -5.78
CA LYS A 186 -19.67 -9.02 -7.05
C LYS A 186 -18.85 -7.92 -7.71
N SER A 187 -18.49 -8.14 -8.95
CA SER A 187 -17.61 -7.24 -9.69
C SER A 187 -18.32 -6.72 -10.94
N PHE A 188 -18.26 -5.42 -11.18
CA PHE A 188 -18.95 -4.79 -12.31
C PHE A 188 -18.00 -3.92 -13.12
N ARG A 189 -18.19 -3.86 -14.43
CA ARG A 189 -17.48 -2.90 -15.27
C ARG A 189 -18.21 -1.56 -15.27
N LEU A 190 -17.46 -0.50 -15.04
CA LEU A 190 -17.92 0.87 -15.18
C LEU A 190 -17.66 1.39 -16.60
N ARG A 191 -18.61 2.17 -17.10
CA ARG A 191 -18.52 2.96 -18.33
C ARG A 191 -19.02 4.37 -18.02
N ARG A 192 -18.44 5.37 -18.69
CA ARG A 192 -18.99 6.74 -18.62
C ARG A 192 -20.35 6.78 -19.28
N ARG A 193 -21.29 7.49 -18.64
CA ARG A 193 -22.69 7.57 -19.06
C ARG A 193 -22.87 8.19 -20.45
N ASP A 194 -22.05 9.18 -20.78
CA ASP A 194 -22.03 9.87 -22.08
C ASP A 194 -21.71 8.93 -23.26
N LEU A 195 -20.95 7.86 -23.02
CA LEU A 195 -20.60 6.85 -24.03
C LEU A 195 -21.70 5.78 -24.23
N LEU A 196 -22.76 5.81 -23.43
CA LEU A 196 -23.87 4.85 -23.50
C LEU A 196 -25.13 5.43 -24.16
N LEU A 197 -25.13 6.73 -24.46
CA LEU A 197 -26.24 7.48 -25.06
C LEU A 197 -26.08 7.67 -26.56
#